data_AF-A0A4R0NQ26-F1
#
_entry.id   AF-A0A4R0NQ26-F1
#
_cell.length_a   1.000
_cell.length_b   1.000
_cell.length_c   1.000
_cell.angle_alpha   90.00
_cell.angle_beta   90.00
_cell.angle_gamma   90.00
#
_symmetry.space_group_name_H-M   'P 1'
#
loop_
_entity.id
_entity.type
_entity.pdbx_description
1 polymer ?
#
loop_
_entity_poly.entity_id
_entity_poly.type
_entity_poly.pdbx_seq_one_letter_code
_entity_poly.pdbx_strand_id
1 'polypeptide(L)'
;MKKQKKYKIEEEMSKLNLTMYKRALKYIPELLDIAFNTFHNYRKMAIDAKADIPYGMVRKLEVFFGLKEGELANYTIDCKSLKEMVLAEIKGQNDQEEYKGDM
;
A
#
# COMPACT_ATOMS: atom_id res chain seq x y z
N MET A 1 -7.15 20.07 -9.44
CA MET A 1 -7.43 18.89 -8.57
C MET A 1 -6.10 18.30 -8.12
N LYS A 2 -5.85 18.15 -6.82
CA LYS A 2 -4.62 17.47 -6.35
C LYS A 2 -4.71 16.00 -6.78
N LYS A 3 -3.74 15.51 -7.56
CA LYS A 3 -3.63 14.07 -7.87
C LYS A 3 -3.39 13.31 -6.56
N GLN A 4 -4.20 12.29 -6.29
CA GLN A 4 -4.05 11.43 -5.13
C GLN A 4 -2.71 10.69 -5.20
N LYS A 5 -1.98 10.72 -4.08
CA LYS A 5 -0.70 10.01 -3.96
C LYS A 5 -0.95 8.56 -3.60
N LYS A 6 -0.09 7.66 -4.07
CA LYS A 6 -0.17 6.23 -3.76
C LYS A 6 0.09 5.95 -2.27
N TYR A 7 1.01 6.71 -1.71
CA TYR A 7 1.38 6.65 -0.29
C TYR A 7 1.32 8.05 0.31
N LYS A 8 0.93 8.15 1.59
CA LYS A 8 0.80 9.42 2.31
C LYS A 8 2.11 9.91 2.94
N ILE A 9 3.27 9.54 2.36
CA ILE A 9 4.61 9.90 2.88
C ILE A 9 4.78 11.42 2.98
N GLU A 10 4.36 12.19 1.97
CA GLU A 10 4.45 13.66 2.05
C GLU A 10 3.56 14.23 3.16
N GLU A 11 2.39 13.63 3.37
CA GLU A 11 1.45 14.06 4.39
C GLU A 11 2.04 13.82 5.78
N GLU A 12 2.62 12.65 6.03
CA GLU A 12 3.34 12.37 7.29
C GLU A 12 4.54 13.29 7.49
N MET A 13 5.33 13.53 6.44
CA MET A 13 6.43 14.49 6.49
C MET A 13 5.92 15.89 6.85
N SER A 14 4.80 16.33 6.27
CA SER A 14 4.25 17.68 6.50
C SER A 14 3.77 17.94 7.93
N LYS A 15 3.52 16.89 8.73
CA LYS A 15 3.18 16.99 10.15
C LYS A 15 4.39 17.35 11.02
N LEU A 16 5.60 17.15 10.49
CA LEU A 16 6.85 17.48 11.20
C LEU A 16 7.09 18.99 11.18
N ASN A 17 7.72 19.52 12.24
CA ASN A 17 8.24 20.89 12.20
C ASN A 17 9.38 21.03 11.19
N LEU A 18 9.73 22.26 10.79
CA LEU A 18 10.71 22.53 9.75
C LEU A 18 12.08 21.88 10.01
N THR A 19 12.54 21.86 11.26
CA THR A 19 13.82 21.26 11.65
C THR A 19 13.78 19.75 11.46
N MET A 20 12.72 19.10 11.97
CA MET A 20 12.52 17.65 11.85
C MET A 20 12.32 17.24 10.39
N TYR A 21 11.55 18.01 9.62
CA TYR A 21 11.36 17.79 8.18
C TYR A 21 12.70 17.77 7.45
N LYS A 22 13.54 18.81 7.62
CA LYS A 22 14.86 18.90 6.97
C LYS A 22 15.78 17.75 7.38
N ARG A 23 15.73 17.31 8.64
CA ARG A 23 16.50 16.17 9.13
C ARG A 23 15.99 14.85 8.55
N ALA A 24 14.68 14.64 8.52
CA ALA A 24 14.04 13.44 7.97
C ALA A 24 14.34 13.28 6.47
N LEU A 25 14.40 14.38 5.71
CA LEU A 25 14.82 14.37 4.31
C LEU A 25 16.21 13.77 4.07
N LYS A 26 17.11 13.88 5.06
CA LYS A 26 18.45 13.30 5.00
C LYS A 26 18.47 11.88 5.58
N TYR A 27 17.90 11.70 6.76
CA TYR A 27 18.01 10.44 7.49
C TYR A 27 17.19 9.30 6.90
N ILE A 28 15.98 9.56 6.39
CA ILE A 28 15.15 8.47 5.84
C ILE A 28 15.82 7.80 4.63
N PRO A 29 16.34 8.53 3.63
CA PRO A 29 17.10 7.90 2.55
C PRO A 29 18.31 7.08 3.05
N GLU A 30 19.07 7.62 4.01
CA GLU A 30 20.23 6.93 4.59
C GLU A 30 19.83 5.62 5.30
N LEU A 31 18.76 5.63 6.10
CA LEU A 31 18.27 4.44 6.82
C LEU A 31 17.67 3.38 5.89
N LEU A 32 17.16 3.78 4.73
CA LEU A 32 16.62 2.88 3.72
C LEU A 32 17.66 2.42 2.70
N ASP A 33 18.89 2.93 2.78
CA ASP A 33 19.97 2.71 1.80
C ASP A 33 19.53 3.06 0.37
N ILE A 34 18.92 4.24 0.20
CA ILE A 34 18.46 4.74 -1.10
C ILE A 34 18.96 6.16 -1.38
N ALA A 35 19.04 6.49 -2.67
CA ALA A 35 19.31 7.86 -3.08
C ALA A 35 18.19 8.82 -2.66
N PHE A 36 18.56 10.07 -2.38
CA PHE A 36 17.62 11.15 -2.07
C PHE A 36 16.52 11.30 -3.14
N ASN A 37 16.89 11.17 -4.43
CA ASN A 37 15.94 11.25 -5.54
C ASN A 37 14.91 10.11 -5.51
N THR A 38 15.31 8.91 -5.10
CA THR A 38 14.39 7.78 -4.93
C THR A 38 13.37 8.09 -3.85
N PHE A 39 13.81 8.61 -2.69
CA PHE A 39 12.90 9.04 -1.64
C PHE A 39 11.97 10.20 -2.08
N HIS A 40 12.49 11.14 -2.86
CA HIS A 40 11.68 12.20 -3.45
C HIS A 40 10.57 11.65 -4.35
N ASN A 41 10.88 10.64 -5.17
CA ASN A 41 9.91 9.97 -6.04
C ASN A 41 8.86 9.22 -5.22
N TYR A 42 9.27 8.54 -4.15
CA TYR A 42 8.36 7.84 -3.23
C TYR A 42 7.29 8.78 -2.67
N ARG A 43 7.70 9.96 -2.17
CA ARG A 43 6.80 10.99 -1.63
C ARG A 43 5.78 11.52 -2.65
N LYS A 44 6.15 11.52 -3.93
CA LYS A 44 5.35 12.10 -5.01
C LYS A 44 4.63 11.06 -5.86
N MET A 45 4.78 9.77 -5.57
CA MET A 45 4.22 8.67 -6.36
C MET A 45 2.69 8.83 -6.49
N ALA A 46 2.21 8.82 -7.73
CA ALA A 46 0.78 8.91 -8.01
C ALA A 46 0.12 7.54 -7.81
N ILE A 47 -1.16 7.54 -7.39
CA ILE A 47 -1.89 6.29 -7.11
C ILE A 47 -1.97 5.34 -8.31
N ASP A 48 -1.97 5.89 -9.53
CA ASP A 48 -2.00 5.22 -10.82
C ASP A 48 -0.60 4.88 -11.38
N ALA A 49 0.46 5.18 -10.63
CA ALA A 49 1.82 4.88 -11.08
C ALA A 49 2.04 3.36 -11.18
N LYS A 50 2.59 2.92 -12.32
CA LYS A 50 3.05 1.54 -12.52
C LYS A 50 4.18 1.15 -11.57
N ALA A 51 5.02 2.12 -11.22
CA ALA A 51 6.09 1.92 -10.25
C ALA A 51 5.51 1.73 -8.85
N ASP A 52 6.24 1.00 -8.01
CA ASP A 52 5.86 0.80 -6.62
C ASP A 52 7.05 0.90 -5.67
N ILE A 53 6.75 1.10 -4.40
CA ILE A 53 7.75 1.02 -3.33
C ILE A 53 7.81 -0.44 -2.85
N PRO A 54 8.99 -1.07 -2.77
CA PRO A 54 9.10 -2.41 -2.21
C PRO A 54 8.45 -2.51 -0.83
N TYR A 55 7.65 -3.55 -0.58
CA TYR A 55 6.86 -3.69 0.65
C TYR A 55 7.71 -3.54 1.93
N GLY A 56 8.91 -4.12 1.96
CA GLY A 56 9.81 -3.98 3.11
C GLY A 56 10.21 -2.53 3.41
N MET A 57 10.33 -1.67 2.39
CA MET A 57 10.57 -0.24 2.57
C MET A 57 9.31 0.48 3.07
N VAL A 58 8.13 0.11 2.56
CA VAL A 58 6.84 0.64 3.04
C VAL A 58 6.68 0.33 4.53
N ARG A 59 6.94 -0.91 4.97
CA ARG A 59 6.88 -1.29 6.38
C ARG A 59 7.86 -0.52 7.27
N LYS A 60 9.10 -0.30 6.81
CA LYS A 60 10.07 0.55 7.52
C LYS A 60 9.56 1.97 7.66
N LEU A 61 9.01 2.56 6.59
CA LEU A 61 8.45 3.91 6.62
C LEU A 61 7.25 4.01 7.58
N GLU A 62 6.37 3.02 7.60
CA GLU A 62 5.26 2.95 8.58
C GLU A 62 5.79 2.98 10.01
N VAL A 63 6.82 2.19 10.31
CA VAL A 63 7.47 2.21 11.64
C VAL A 63 8.12 3.58 11.92
N PHE A 64 8.81 4.19 10.95
CA PHE A 64 9.45 5.50 11.14
C PHE A 64 8.45 6.62 11.44
N PHE A 65 7.25 6.55 10.87
CA PHE A 65 6.18 7.52 11.12
C PHE A 65 5.23 7.12 12.28
N GLY A 66 5.44 5.96 12.90
CA GLY A 66 4.57 5.47 13.98
C GLY A 66 3.18 5.04 13.51
N LEU A 67 3.05 4.60 12.26
CA LEU A 67 1.81 4.10 11.66
C LEU A 67 1.65 2.59 11.86
N LYS A 68 0.40 2.11 11.80
CA LYS A 68 0.13 0.66 11.74
C LYS A 68 0.40 0.11 10.34
N GLU A 69 0.46 -1.22 10.26
CA GLU A 69 0.62 -1.94 9.00
C GLU A 69 -0.46 -1.57 7.99
N GLY A 70 -0.03 -1.17 6.79
CA GLY A 70 -0.91 -0.80 5.68
C GLY A 70 -1.45 0.63 5.74
N GLU A 71 -1.24 1.36 6.84
CA GLU A 71 -1.77 2.72 6.98
C GLU A 71 -1.03 3.74 6.10
N LEU A 72 0.19 3.48 5.64
CA LEU A 72 0.90 4.42 4.78
C LEU A 72 0.34 4.45 3.35
N ALA A 73 -0.33 3.39 2.91
CA ALA A 73 -0.99 3.32 1.62
C ALA A 73 -2.27 4.17 1.62
N ASN A 74 -2.51 4.87 0.51
CA ASN A 74 -3.76 5.63 0.27
C ASN A 74 -4.80 4.82 -0.52
N TYR A 75 -4.61 3.51 -0.61
CA TYR A 75 -5.50 2.57 -1.27
C TYR A 75 -5.79 1.40 -0.34
N THR A 76 -6.96 0.81 -0.48
CA THR A 76 -7.33 -0.41 0.24
C THR A 76 -7.06 -1.61 -0.66
N ILE A 77 -6.57 -2.70 -0.06
CA ILE A 77 -6.50 -4.00 -0.72
C ILE A 77 -7.74 -4.75 -0.29
N ASP A 78 -8.73 -4.84 -1.18
CA ASP A 78 -9.92 -5.67 -0.97
C ASP A 78 -9.72 -6.99 -1.71
N CYS A 79 -9.58 -8.07 -0.96
CA CYS A 79 -9.33 -9.40 -1.47
C CYS A 79 -10.11 -10.40 -0.62
N LYS A 80 -10.93 -11.22 -1.28
CA LYS A 80 -11.53 -12.39 -0.63
C LYS A 80 -10.44 -13.35 -0.22
N SER A 81 -10.63 -14.04 0.89
CA SER A 81 -9.73 -15.13 1.27
C SER A 81 -9.82 -16.28 0.27
N LEU A 82 -8.74 -17.04 0.13
CA LEU A 82 -8.73 -18.24 -0.72
C LEU A 82 -9.86 -19.20 -0.33
N LYS A 83 -10.11 -19.35 0.98
CA LYS A 83 -11.20 -20.18 1.49
C LYS A 83 -12.56 -19.73 1.00
N GLU A 84 -12.85 -18.43 1.03
CA GLU A 84 -14.11 -17.89 0.50
C GLU A 84 -14.24 -18.10 -1.00
N MET A 85 -13.13 -17.95 -1.74
CA MET A 85 -13.12 -18.17 -3.19
C MET A 85 -13.38 -19.65 -3.54
N VAL A 86 -12.70 -20.57 -2.87
CA VAL A 86 -12.88 -22.02 -3.06
C VAL A 86 -14.29 -22.47 -2.64
N LEU A 87 -14.82 -21.96 -1.52
CA LEU A 87 -16.19 -22.28 -1.11
C LEU A 87 -17.24 -21.75 -2.08
N ALA A 88 -17.01 -20.59 -2.70
CA ALA A 88 -17.89 -20.05 -3.74
C ALA A 88 -17.86 -20.92 -5.00
N GLU A 89 -16.70 -21.43 -5.38
CA GLU A 89 -16.54 -22.35 -6.52
C GLU A 89 -17.26 -23.68 -6.28
N ILE A 90 -17.04 -24.31 -5.11
CA ILE A 90 -17.70 -25.58 -4.74
C ILE A 90 -19.23 -25.44 -4.76
N LYS A 91 -19.76 -24.34 -4.20
CA LYS A 91 -21.20 -24.07 -4.21
C LYS A 91 -21.73 -23.90 -5.64
N GLY A 92 -21.01 -23.15 -6.48
CA GLY A 92 -21.38 -22.97 -7.87
C GLY A 92 -21.39 -24.25 -8.72
N GLN A 93 -20.65 -25.29 -8.31
CA GLN A 93 -20.66 -26.62 -8.96
C GLN A 93 -21.83 -27.48 -8.47
N ASN A 94 -22.10 -27.50 -7.16
CA ASN A 94 -23.24 -28.24 -6.59
C ASN A 94 -24.58 -27.71 -7.11
N ASP A 95 -24.72 -26.38 -7.25
CA ASP A 95 -25.92 -25.75 -7.81
C ASP A 95 -26.11 -26.09 -9.30
N GLN A 96 -25.07 -26.52 -10.03
CA GLN A 96 -25.18 -26.94 -11.44
C GLN A 96 -25.45 -28.45 -11.62
N GLU A 97 -25.06 -29.28 -10.64
CA GLU A 97 -25.35 -30.71 -10.64
C GLU A 97 -26.80 -30.99 -10.19
N GLU A 98 -27.35 -30.20 -9.26
CA GLU A 98 -28.74 -30.33 -8.79
C GLU A 98 -29.77 -30.03 -9.89
N TYR A 99 -29.47 -29.13 -10.83
CA TYR A 99 -30.33 -28.80 -11.99
C TYR A 99 -30.31 -29.86 -13.12
N LYS A 100 -29.44 -30.87 -13.07
CA LYS A 100 -29.38 -31.95 -14.08
C LYS A 100 -30.10 -33.24 -13.65
N GLY A 101 -30.71 -33.27 -12.46
CA GLY A 101 -31.38 -34.45 -11.90
C GLY A 101 -32.85 -34.65 -12.31
N ASP A 102 -33.51 -33.66 -12.92
CA ASP A 102 -34.95 -33.69 -13.25
C ASP A 102 -35.23 -33.62 -14.78
N MET A 103 -34.51 -34.41 -15.59
CA MET A 103 -34.84 -34.59 -17.01
C MET A 103 -34.83 -36.06 -17.43
#